data_AF-A0A6G4X3V4-F1
#
_entry.id   AF-A0A6G4X3V4-F1
#
_cell.length_a   1.000
_cell.length_b   1.000
_cell.length_c   1.000
_cell.angle_alpha   90.00
_cell.angle_beta   90.00
_cell.angle_gamma   90.00
#
_symmetry.space_group_name_H-M   'P 1'
#
loop_
_entity.id
_entity.type
_entity.pdbx_description
1 polymer ?
#
loop_
_entity_poly.entity_id
_entity_poly.type
_entity_poly.pdbx_seq_one_letter_code
_entity_poly.pdbx_strand_id
1 'polypeptide(L)'
;MSIAFLFPGQGAQRPGMLHRLPDTAASATVLAEAEWGHPGGIAELDTAEALENSQVARDVALLTAGVAGARALMEDEAVRPSCVAGHGLGGYAAAVASGVLTFEEALRAVRLRAELLERAEEPPPDLAIRLAQHLATVKRRPQALPYVSGTLGRCLRADTNAVFDDLAGSVALPVLWEQVVAVLRAEGTALCVELPPGRTLTALLTEGSAAVRAVSVEEQGLAEAAEAARAAG
;
A
#
# COMPACT_ATOMS: atom_id res chain seq x y z
N MET A 1 10.85 -4.68 20.27
CA MET A 1 10.38 -3.34 19.83
C MET A 1 9.55 -3.54 18.56
N SER A 2 8.67 -2.60 18.17
CA SER A 2 7.72 -2.82 17.06
C SER A 2 8.04 -1.93 15.87
N ILE A 3 7.90 -2.47 14.66
CA ILE A 3 8.03 -1.72 13.41
C ILE A 3 6.69 -1.73 12.66
N ALA A 4 6.43 -0.68 11.89
CA ALA A 4 5.24 -0.57 11.04
C ALA A 4 5.63 -0.43 9.57
N PHE A 5 4.90 -1.10 8.70
CA PHE A 5 5.03 -0.96 7.25
C PHE A 5 4.00 0.06 6.76
N LEU A 6 4.47 1.09 6.05
CA LEU A 6 3.65 2.19 5.53
C LEU A 6 3.60 2.16 4.01
N PHE A 7 2.39 2.13 3.46
CA PHE A 7 2.15 2.05 2.03
C PHE A 7 1.66 3.41 1.52
N PRO A 8 2.44 4.10 0.67
CA PRO A 8 2.05 5.40 0.13
C PRO A 8 0.82 5.29 -0.78
N GLY A 9 0.14 6.42 -0.95
CA GLY A 9 -1.08 6.55 -1.73
C GLY A 9 -0.89 7.26 -3.07
N GLN A 10 -2.01 7.50 -3.74
CA GLN A 10 -2.06 8.30 -4.97
C GLN A 10 -1.39 9.67 -4.73
N GLY A 11 -0.51 10.05 -5.66
CA GLY A 11 0.39 11.20 -5.55
C GLY A 11 1.85 10.82 -5.33
N ALA A 12 2.15 9.60 -4.86
CA ALA A 12 3.52 9.12 -4.69
C ALA A 12 4.11 8.47 -5.95
N GLN A 13 3.29 8.16 -6.96
CA GLN A 13 3.78 7.55 -8.20
C GLN A 13 4.76 8.48 -8.92
N ARG A 14 5.88 7.91 -9.39
CA ARG A 14 6.92 8.61 -10.14
C ARG A 14 7.44 7.71 -11.27
N PRO A 15 7.56 8.19 -12.53
CA PRO A 15 7.91 7.35 -13.68
C PRO A 15 9.12 6.44 -13.44
N GLY A 16 9.06 5.21 -13.94
CA GLY A 16 10.11 4.21 -13.78
C GLY A 16 10.18 3.60 -12.36
N MET A 17 9.13 3.70 -11.54
CA MET A 17 9.16 3.17 -10.16
C MET A 17 9.16 1.65 -10.10
N LEU A 18 8.56 0.97 -11.06
CA LEU A 18 8.62 -0.50 -11.15
C LEU A 18 10.01 -0.97 -11.57
N HIS A 19 10.73 -0.18 -12.36
CA HIS A 19 12.12 -0.45 -12.75
C HIS A 19 13.14 -0.21 -11.62
N ARG A 20 12.72 0.50 -10.56
CA ARG A 20 13.55 0.88 -9.42
C ARG A 20 13.15 0.13 -8.13
N LEU A 21 12.40 -0.97 -8.30
CA LEU A 21 12.17 -1.93 -7.24
C LEU A 21 13.45 -2.68 -6.86
N PRO A 22 13.55 -3.21 -5.63
CA PRO A 22 14.69 -4.03 -5.24
C PRO A 22 14.85 -5.25 -6.16
N ASP A 23 16.06 -5.54 -6.60
CA ASP A 23 16.37 -6.70 -7.45
C ASP A 23 16.36 -7.99 -6.62
N THR A 24 15.17 -8.58 -6.47
CA THR A 24 14.91 -9.74 -5.59
C THR A 24 13.94 -10.72 -6.24
N ALA A 25 13.93 -11.97 -5.73
CA ALA A 25 12.99 -12.99 -6.18
C ALA A 25 11.53 -12.59 -5.90
N ALA A 26 11.27 -11.94 -4.76
CA ALA A 26 9.94 -11.44 -4.43
C ALA A 26 9.48 -10.35 -5.41
N SER A 27 10.34 -9.37 -5.71
CA SER A 27 10.02 -8.32 -6.70
C SER A 27 9.73 -8.91 -8.08
N ALA A 28 10.56 -9.85 -8.55
CA ALA A 28 10.38 -10.51 -9.84
C ALA A 28 9.04 -11.27 -9.90
N THR A 29 8.67 -11.96 -8.81
CA THR A 29 7.40 -12.67 -8.71
C THR A 29 6.21 -11.72 -8.75
N VAL A 30 6.27 -10.60 -8.02
CA VAL A 30 5.20 -9.59 -8.02
C VAL A 30 5.05 -8.94 -9.39
N LEU A 31 6.15 -8.62 -10.07
CA LEU A 31 6.10 -8.08 -11.42
C LEU A 31 5.45 -9.05 -12.39
N ALA A 32 5.83 -10.34 -12.35
CA ALA A 32 5.21 -11.37 -13.19
C ALA A 32 3.71 -11.59 -12.88
N GLU A 33 3.31 -11.57 -11.61
CA GLU A 33 1.89 -11.63 -11.22
C GLU A 33 1.12 -10.40 -11.71
N ALA A 34 1.74 -9.21 -11.74
CA ALA A 34 1.12 -7.96 -12.17
C ALA A 34 0.93 -7.87 -13.69
N GLU A 35 1.71 -8.60 -14.48
CA GLU A 35 1.49 -8.72 -15.93
C GLU A 35 0.13 -9.35 -16.28
N TRP A 36 -0.50 -10.04 -15.31
CA TRP A 36 -1.85 -10.57 -15.48
C TRP A 36 -2.84 -9.44 -15.83
N GLY A 37 -3.42 -9.52 -17.03
CA GLY A 37 -4.37 -8.52 -17.53
C GLY A 37 -3.72 -7.34 -18.27
N HIS A 38 -2.43 -7.41 -18.60
CA HIS A 38 -1.72 -6.39 -19.36
C HIS A 38 -0.94 -6.95 -20.57
N PRO A 39 -1.60 -7.00 -21.75
CA PRO A 39 -0.92 -7.33 -22.99
C PRO A 39 0.09 -6.21 -23.31
N GLY A 40 1.38 -6.48 -23.15
CA GLY A 40 2.46 -5.47 -23.23
C GLY A 40 3.39 -5.48 -22.01
N GLY A 41 2.94 -6.07 -20.90
CA GLY A 41 3.71 -6.19 -19.67
C GLY A 41 3.51 -4.98 -18.75
N ILE A 42 3.77 -5.18 -17.46
CA ILE A 42 3.50 -4.18 -16.43
C ILE A 42 4.37 -2.92 -16.57
N ALA A 43 5.54 -3.04 -17.22
CA ALA A 43 6.47 -1.94 -17.47
C ALA A 43 5.88 -0.82 -18.34
N GLU A 44 4.92 -1.13 -19.22
CA GLU A 44 4.26 -0.11 -20.05
C GLU A 44 3.42 0.87 -19.22
N LEU A 45 2.93 0.46 -18.05
CA LEU A 45 2.20 1.33 -17.12
C LEU A 45 3.10 2.30 -16.35
N ASP A 46 4.41 2.08 -16.38
CA ASP A 46 5.38 2.80 -15.55
C ASP A 46 6.10 3.92 -16.33
N THR A 47 5.58 4.28 -17.50
CA THR A 47 6.08 5.40 -18.30
C THR A 47 5.49 6.73 -17.83
N ALA A 48 6.19 7.84 -18.11
CA ALA A 48 5.68 9.17 -17.78
C ALA A 48 4.33 9.46 -18.45
N GLU A 49 4.20 9.09 -19.72
CA GLU A 49 2.96 9.25 -20.50
C GLU A 49 1.82 8.40 -19.93
N ALA A 50 2.07 7.13 -19.57
CA ALA A 50 1.03 6.28 -19.00
C ALA A 50 0.55 6.79 -17.64
N LEU A 51 1.49 7.18 -16.75
CA LEU A 51 1.16 7.69 -15.43
C LEU A 51 0.44 9.06 -15.49
N GLU A 52 0.71 9.87 -16.51
CA GLU A 52 0.00 11.14 -16.71
C GLU A 52 -1.43 10.91 -17.20
N ASN A 53 -1.61 9.99 -18.17
CA ASN A 53 -2.87 9.87 -18.91
C ASN A 53 -3.80 8.76 -18.43
N SER A 54 -3.35 7.84 -17.57
CA SER A 54 -4.18 6.72 -17.12
C SER A 54 -4.28 6.61 -15.60
N GLN A 55 -5.51 6.55 -15.08
CA GLN A 55 -5.73 6.24 -13.67
C GLN A 55 -5.33 4.79 -13.38
N VAL A 56 -5.61 3.86 -14.31
CA VAL A 56 -5.25 2.44 -14.18
C VAL A 56 -3.74 2.28 -14.05
N ALA A 57 -2.96 2.98 -14.88
CA ALA A 57 -1.51 2.96 -14.81
C ALA A 57 -1.00 3.35 -13.41
N ARG A 58 -1.46 4.52 -12.91
CA ARG A 58 -1.06 5.04 -11.60
C ARG A 58 -1.41 4.07 -10.46
N ASP A 59 -2.64 3.58 -10.48
CA ASP A 59 -3.19 2.77 -9.39
C ASP A 59 -2.53 1.39 -9.31
N VAL A 60 -2.44 0.71 -10.46
CA VAL A 60 -1.86 -0.62 -10.56
C VAL A 60 -0.36 -0.55 -10.25
N ALA A 61 0.36 0.41 -10.83
CA ALA A 61 1.79 0.52 -10.60
C ALA A 61 2.09 0.82 -9.12
N LEU A 62 1.28 1.66 -8.45
CA LEU A 62 1.47 1.95 -7.02
C LEU A 62 1.24 0.71 -6.14
N LEU A 63 0.16 -0.04 -6.41
CA LEU A 63 -0.11 -1.30 -5.70
C LEU A 63 1.05 -2.28 -5.89
N THR A 64 1.51 -2.48 -7.13
CA THR A 64 2.61 -3.39 -7.47
C THR A 64 3.90 -3.00 -6.75
N ALA A 65 4.25 -1.71 -6.74
CA ALA A 65 5.46 -1.25 -6.08
C ALA A 65 5.44 -1.48 -4.55
N GLY A 66 4.31 -1.17 -3.91
CA GLY A 66 4.15 -1.37 -2.47
C GLY A 66 4.20 -2.85 -2.08
N VAL A 67 3.52 -3.72 -2.83
CA VAL A 67 3.51 -5.17 -2.58
C VAL A 67 4.89 -5.79 -2.83
N ALA A 68 5.59 -5.38 -3.88
CA ALA A 68 6.95 -5.84 -4.17
C ALA A 68 7.91 -5.48 -3.04
N GLY A 69 7.91 -4.22 -2.57
CA GLY A 69 8.76 -3.80 -1.45
C GLY A 69 8.44 -4.52 -0.14
N ALA A 70 7.15 -4.73 0.17
CA ALA A 70 6.76 -5.47 1.36
C ALA A 70 7.17 -6.94 1.31
N ARG A 71 6.95 -7.62 0.17
CA ARG A 71 7.38 -9.02 -0.01
C ARG A 71 8.91 -9.12 -0.01
N ALA A 72 9.65 -8.22 -0.64
CA ALA A 72 11.12 -8.22 -0.60
C ALA A 72 11.64 -8.12 0.84
N LEU A 73 11.08 -7.21 1.66
CA LEU A 73 11.45 -7.11 3.07
C LEU A 73 11.06 -8.37 3.87
N MET A 74 9.89 -8.94 3.62
CA MET A 74 9.38 -10.08 4.39
C MET A 74 10.00 -11.42 3.96
N GLU A 75 10.15 -11.65 2.68
CA GLU A 75 10.54 -12.95 2.13
C GLU A 75 12.05 -13.06 2.00
N ASP A 76 12.69 -12.03 1.43
CA ASP A 76 14.13 -12.06 1.15
C ASP A 76 14.98 -11.54 2.34
N GLU A 77 14.49 -10.53 3.06
CA GLU A 77 15.21 -9.95 4.23
C GLU A 77 14.70 -10.46 5.60
N ALA A 78 13.68 -11.32 5.61
CA ALA A 78 13.08 -11.88 6.82
C ALA A 78 12.59 -10.83 7.86
N VAL A 79 12.29 -9.60 7.43
CA VAL A 79 11.73 -8.54 8.28
C VAL A 79 10.23 -8.77 8.47
N ARG A 80 9.72 -8.65 9.70
CA ARG A 80 8.28 -8.79 9.98
C ARG A 80 7.76 -7.54 10.68
N PRO A 81 6.79 -6.82 10.09
CA PRO A 81 6.17 -5.70 10.78
C PRO A 81 5.22 -6.18 11.87
N SER A 82 5.04 -5.34 12.89
CA SER A 82 4.04 -5.54 13.94
C SER A 82 2.65 -5.04 13.53
N CYS A 83 2.59 -4.12 12.57
CA CYS A 83 1.36 -3.67 11.92
C CYS A 83 1.63 -3.07 10.54
N VAL A 84 0.58 -2.89 9.74
CA VAL A 84 0.62 -2.26 8.43
C VAL A 84 -0.34 -1.08 8.38
N ALA A 85 -0.03 -0.04 7.62
CA ALA A 85 -0.92 1.09 7.38
C ALA A 85 -0.77 1.59 5.94
N GLY A 86 -1.88 1.91 5.29
CA GLY A 86 -1.86 2.47 3.93
C GLY A 86 -2.53 3.84 3.86
N HIS A 87 -1.99 4.73 3.03
CA HIS A 87 -2.60 6.04 2.78
C HIS A 87 -3.51 5.96 1.55
N GLY A 88 -4.83 6.01 1.73
CA GLY A 88 -5.79 5.91 0.62
C GLY A 88 -5.61 4.62 -0.18
N LEU A 89 -5.20 4.72 -1.46
CA LEU A 89 -4.90 3.57 -2.32
C LEU A 89 -3.86 2.59 -1.71
N GLY A 90 -2.90 3.10 -0.92
CA GLY A 90 -1.92 2.26 -0.23
C GLY A 90 -2.55 1.23 0.73
N GLY A 91 -3.81 1.44 1.14
CA GLY A 91 -4.58 0.48 1.94
C GLY A 91 -4.68 -0.89 1.28
N TYR A 92 -4.77 -0.96 -0.06
CA TYR A 92 -4.84 -2.23 -0.80
C TYR A 92 -3.53 -3.03 -0.68
N ALA A 93 -2.38 -2.36 -0.76
CA ALA A 93 -1.08 -3.01 -0.55
C ALA A 93 -0.91 -3.47 0.91
N ALA A 94 -1.36 -2.66 1.88
CA ALA A 94 -1.39 -3.04 3.29
C ALA A 94 -2.34 -4.24 3.55
N ALA A 95 -3.47 -4.32 2.84
CA ALA A 95 -4.40 -5.44 2.90
C ALA A 95 -3.78 -6.74 2.34
N VAL A 96 -2.96 -6.64 1.29
CA VAL A 96 -2.16 -7.78 0.78
C VAL A 96 -1.12 -8.21 1.81
N ALA A 97 -0.35 -7.26 2.34
CA ALA A 97 0.70 -7.55 3.33
C ALA A 97 0.14 -8.17 4.63
N SER A 98 -1.07 -7.76 5.06
CA SER A 98 -1.77 -8.35 6.21
C SER A 98 -2.47 -9.69 5.92
N GLY A 99 -2.42 -10.18 4.68
CA GLY A 99 -2.97 -11.48 4.29
C GLY A 99 -4.48 -11.51 4.08
N VAL A 100 -5.17 -10.37 4.17
CA VAL A 100 -6.63 -10.33 3.99
C VAL A 100 -7.04 -10.37 2.51
N LEU A 101 -6.17 -9.87 1.62
CA LEU A 101 -6.30 -9.98 0.16
C LEU A 101 -5.11 -10.75 -0.42
N THR A 102 -5.34 -11.49 -1.51
CA THR A 102 -4.23 -11.87 -2.41
C THR A 102 -3.85 -10.68 -3.29
N PHE A 103 -2.65 -10.71 -3.86
CA PHE A 103 -2.23 -9.67 -4.80
C PHE A 103 -3.14 -9.60 -6.04
N GLU A 104 -3.53 -10.75 -6.58
CA GLU A 104 -4.48 -10.85 -7.70
C GLU A 104 -5.86 -10.23 -7.38
N GLU A 105 -6.39 -10.46 -6.17
CA GLU A 105 -7.65 -9.86 -5.74
C GLU A 105 -7.52 -8.34 -5.56
N ALA A 106 -6.40 -7.87 -5.02
CA ALA A 106 -6.11 -6.45 -4.90
C ALA A 106 -5.98 -5.79 -6.28
N LEU A 107 -5.29 -6.42 -7.25
CA LEU A 107 -5.17 -5.93 -8.63
C LEU A 107 -6.54 -5.76 -9.28
N ARG A 108 -7.45 -6.73 -9.14
CA ARG A 108 -8.82 -6.64 -9.66
C ARG A 108 -9.60 -5.48 -9.04
N ALA A 109 -9.54 -5.33 -7.72
CA ALA A 109 -10.26 -4.27 -7.01
C ALA A 109 -9.69 -2.87 -7.35
N VAL A 110 -8.37 -2.73 -7.41
CA VAL A 110 -7.68 -1.49 -7.76
C VAL A 110 -7.92 -1.11 -9.22
N ARG A 111 -7.91 -2.06 -10.15
CA ARG A 111 -8.30 -1.81 -11.54
C ARG A 111 -9.74 -1.33 -11.65
N LEU A 112 -10.68 -1.97 -10.96
CA LEU A 112 -12.08 -1.53 -10.94
C LEU A 112 -12.21 -0.10 -10.37
N ARG A 113 -11.52 0.20 -9.26
CA ARG A 113 -11.45 1.55 -8.69
C ARG A 113 -10.99 2.56 -9.73
N ALA A 114 -9.87 2.28 -10.39
CA ALA A 114 -9.26 3.16 -11.36
C ALA A 114 -10.16 3.39 -12.58
N GLU A 115 -10.74 2.34 -13.15
CA GLU A 115 -11.63 2.43 -14.32
C GLU A 115 -12.91 3.22 -14.00
N LEU A 116 -13.43 3.13 -12.77
CA LEU A 116 -14.59 3.91 -12.36
C LEU A 116 -14.25 5.40 -12.14
N LEU A 117 -13.04 5.71 -11.65
CA LEU A 117 -12.55 7.08 -11.50
C LEU A 117 -12.20 7.73 -12.84
N GLU A 118 -11.67 6.96 -13.79
CA GLU A 118 -11.26 7.46 -15.11
C GLU A 118 -12.45 7.82 -16.01
N ARG A 119 -13.60 7.16 -15.82
CA ARG A 119 -14.82 7.37 -16.60
C ARG A 119 -15.65 8.56 -16.13
N ALA A 120 -15.24 9.27 -15.09
CA ALA A 120 -16.06 10.30 -14.47
C ALA A 120 -15.24 11.58 -14.22
N GLU A 121 -15.84 12.74 -14.53
CA GLU A 121 -15.24 14.05 -14.22
C GLU A 121 -15.13 14.27 -12.70
N GLU A 122 -16.07 13.68 -11.94
CA GLU A 122 -16.08 13.64 -10.48
C GLU A 122 -16.28 12.18 -10.02
N PRO A 123 -15.73 11.77 -8.86
CA PRO A 123 -15.94 10.43 -8.34
C PRO A 123 -17.44 10.08 -8.25
N PRO A 124 -17.90 8.97 -8.86
CA PRO A 124 -19.31 8.61 -8.81
C PRO A 124 -19.79 8.48 -7.36
N PRO A 125 -21.00 8.99 -7.02
CA PRO A 125 -21.50 8.95 -5.64
C PRO A 125 -21.69 7.51 -5.12
N ASP A 126 -21.80 6.53 -6.04
CA ASP A 126 -21.92 5.11 -5.73
C ASP A 126 -20.59 4.33 -5.86
N LEU A 127 -19.45 5.00 -6.08
CA LEU A 127 -18.14 4.36 -6.26
C LEU A 127 -17.78 3.43 -5.08
N ALA A 128 -17.94 3.92 -3.85
CA ALA A 128 -17.70 3.13 -2.65
C ALA A 128 -18.64 1.90 -2.55
N ILE A 129 -19.90 2.05 -3.00
CA ILE A 129 -20.88 0.96 -3.02
C ILE A 129 -20.45 -0.11 -4.04
N ARG A 130 -20.04 0.28 -5.23
CA ARG A 130 -19.56 -0.64 -6.27
C ARG A 130 -18.30 -1.39 -5.84
N LEU A 131 -17.38 -0.70 -5.16
CA LEU A 131 -16.19 -1.34 -4.58
C LEU A 131 -16.55 -2.31 -3.47
N ALA A 132 -17.45 -1.94 -2.57
CA ALA A 132 -17.94 -2.83 -1.51
C ALA A 132 -18.61 -4.09 -2.10
N GLN A 133 -19.42 -3.94 -3.15
CA GLN A 133 -20.04 -5.06 -3.86
C GLN A 133 -18.99 -5.99 -4.49
N HIS A 134 -17.94 -5.44 -5.12
CA HIS A 134 -16.85 -6.24 -5.66
C HIS A 134 -16.09 -6.97 -4.54
N LEU A 135 -15.70 -6.27 -3.48
CA LEU A 135 -14.98 -6.82 -2.33
C LEU A 135 -15.82 -7.86 -1.55
N ALA A 136 -17.15 -7.79 -1.61
CA ALA A 136 -18.03 -8.81 -1.04
C ALA A 136 -17.89 -10.18 -1.75
N THR A 137 -17.42 -10.21 -3.00
CA THR A 137 -17.18 -11.47 -3.74
C THR A 137 -15.85 -12.14 -3.36
N VAL A 138 -14.94 -11.41 -2.71
CA VAL A 138 -13.62 -11.91 -2.33
C VAL A 138 -13.70 -12.78 -1.07
N LYS A 139 -13.01 -13.92 -1.08
CA LYS A 139 -12.97 -14.86 0.05
C LYS A 139 -12.39 -14.17 1.30
N ARG A 140 -13.10 -14.28 2.42
CA ARG A 140 -12.60 -13.79 3.72
C ARG A 140 -11.48 -14.70 4.22
N ARG A 141 -10.34 -14.09 4.55
CA ARG A 141 -9.16 -14.76 5.13
C ARG A 141 -8.88 -14.19 6.52
N PRO A 142 -8.33 -14.99 7.44
CA PRO A 142 -7.83 -14.48 8.72
C PRO A 142 -6.77 -13.42 8.49
N GLN A 143 -6.89 -12.31 9.21
CA GLN A 143 -5.91 -11.24 9.21
C GLN A 143 -4.63 -11.69 9.94
N ALA A 144 -3.49 -11.70 9.25
CA ALA A 144 -2.20 -12.12 9.80
C ALA A 144 -1.47 -10.99 10.53
N LEU A 145 -1.67 -9.74 10.09
CA LEU A 145 -1.06 -8.55 10.69
C LEU A 145 -2.11 -7.51 11.05
N PRO A 146 -2.00 -6.84 12.21
CA PRO A 146 -2.82 -5.68 12.53
C PRO A 146 -2.76 -4.62 11.42
N TYR A 147 -3.91 -4.04 11.09
CA TYR A 147 -4.07 -3.08 10.01
C TYR A 147 -4.56 -1.76 10.61
N VAL A 148 -3.78 -0.69 10.48
CA VAL A 148 -4.18 0.65 10.93
C VAL A 148 -5.00 1.30 9.82
N SER A 149 -6.29 1.46 10.11
CA SER A 149 -7.27 1.97 9.14
C SER A 149 -7.09 3.47 8.91
N GLY A 150 -7.01 3.84 7.63
CA GLY A 150 -6.89 5.21 7.18
C GLY A 150 -8.20 6.00 7.28
N THR A 151 -9.36 5.34 7.24
CA THR A 151 -10.68 6.01 7.27
C THR A 151 -11.34 5.99 8.66
N LEU A 152 -11.00 5.02 9.51
CA LEU A 152 -11.53 4.90 10.88
C LEU A 152 -10.56 5.43 11.94
N GLY A 153 -9.27 5.58 11.60
CA GLY A 153 -8.26 6.09 12.53
C GLY A 153 -8.03 5.18 13.74
N ARG A 154 -8.10 3.85 13.56
CA ARG A 154 -7.87 2.84 14.61
C ARG A 154 -7.15 1.60 14.09
N CYS A 155 -6.55 0.84 15.00
CA CYS A 155 -5.94 -0.44 14.69
C CYS A 155 -6.99 -1.57 14.64
N LEU A 156 -7.14 -2.21 13.48
CA LEU A 156 -8.03 -3.34 13.25
C LEU A 156 -7.28 -4.66 13.47
N ARG A 157 -7.84 -5.52 14.32
CA ARG A 157 -7.25 -6.80 14.73
C ARG A 157 -8.28 -7.90 14.61
N ALA A 158 -7.94 -8.94 13.84
CA ALA A 158 -8.84 -10.06 13.53
C ALA A 158 -10.22 -9.63 12.99
N ASP A 159 -10.30 -8.46 12.34
CA ASP A 159 -11.54 -7.91 11.78
C ASP A 159 -11.38 -7.68 10.27
N THR A 160 -11.40 -8.79 9.53
CA THR A 160 -11.27 -8.79 8.07
C THR A 160 -12.37 -7.96 7.40
N ASN A 161 -13.58 -7.92 7.97
CA ASN A 161 -14.67 -7.16 7.37
C ASN A 161 -14.43 -5.65 7.51
N ALA A 162 -13.99 -5.17 8.68
CA ALA A 162 -13.65 -3.76 8.85
C ALA A 162 -12.49 -3.30 7.94
N VAL A 163 -11.54 -4.19 7.60
CA VAL A 163 -10.51 -3.86 6.60
C VAL A 163 -11.15 -3.67 5.23
N PHE A 164 -12.07 -4.55 4.82
CA PHE A 164 -12.75 -4.45 3.53
C PHE A 164 -13.63 -3.19 3.44
N ASP A 165 -14.29 -2.82 4.54
CA ASP A 165 -15.07 -1.58 4.64
C ASP A 165 -14.16 -0.34 4.54
N ASP A 166 -12.97 -0.36 5.17
CA ASP A 166 -11.96 0.70 5.02
C ASP A 166 -11.49 0.85 3.56
N LEU A 167 -11.20 -0.26 2.87
CA LEU A 167 -10.80 -0.25 1.46
C LEU A 167 -11.89 0.33 0.55
N ALA A 168 -13.14 -0.10 0.73
CA ALA A 168 -14.28 0.41 -0.03
C ALA A 168 -14.56 1.89 0.28
N GLY A 169 -14.40 2.30 1.53
CA GLY A 169 -14.58 3.68 1.98
C GLY A 169 -13.47 4.63 1.57
N SER A 170 -12.25 4.12 1.31
CA SER A 170 -11.04 4.93 1.04
C SER A 170 -11.13 5.90 -0.15
N VAL A 171 -12.12 5.70 -1.03
CA VAL A 171 -12.39 6.56 -2.19
C VAL A 171 -13.37 7.70 -1.90
N ALA A 172 -14.16 7.58 -0.84
CA ALA A 172 -15.23 8.52 -0.50
C ALA A 172 -15.03 9.20 0.85
N LEU A 173 -14.15 8.65 1.69
CA LEU A 173 -13.84 9.16 3.02
C LEU A 173 -12.45 9.80 3.04
N PRO A 174 -12.26 10.88 3.82
CA PRO A 174 -10.95 11.48 4.01
C PRO A 174 -9.99 10.50 4.69
N VAL A 175 -8.71 10.62 4.36
CA VAL A 175 -7.65 9.89 5.08
C VAL A 175 -7.35 10.60 6.39
N LEU A 176 -7.63 9.95 7.51
CA LEU A 176 -7.38 10.41 8.87
C LEU A 176 -5.91 10.22 9.25
N TRP A 177 -4.99 10.83 8.49
CA TRP A 177 -3.55 10.60 8.62
C TRP A 177 -3.02 10.92 10.02
N GLU A 178 -3.44 12.04 10.62
CA GLU A 178 -3.02 12.40 11.98
C GLU A 178 -3.41 11.33 13.01
N GLN A 179 -4.59 10.72 12.86
CA GLN A 179 -5.07 9.62 13.70
C GLN A 179 -4.29 8.33 13.43
N VAL A 180 -3.97 8.02 12.18
CA VAL A 180 -3.08 6.89 11.83
C VAL A 180 -1.74 7.02 12.57
N VAL A 181 -1.10 8.20 12.51
CA VAL A 181 0.16 8.43 13.22
C VAL A 181 -0.02 8.35 14.74
N ALA A 182 -1.14 8.86 15.29
CA ALA A 182 -1.44 8.74 16.71
C ALA A 182 -1.59 7.28 17.16
N VAL A 183 -2.25 6.43 16.36
CA VAL A 183 -2.37 5.00 16.61
C VAL A 183 -0.99 4.33 16.56
N LEU A 184 -0.17 4.61 15.55
CA LEU A 184 1.19 4.05 15.46
C LEU A 184 2.04 4.37 16.70
N ARG A 185 1.96 5.62 17.21
CA ARG A 185 2.60 6.01 18.48
C ARG A 185 2.05 5.24 19.68
N ALA A 186 0.73 5.12 19.79
CA ALA A 186 0.06 4.42 20.90
C ALA A 186 0.38 2.91 20.93
N GLU A 187 0.58 2.32 19.76
CA GLU A 187 1.03 0.93 19.57
C GLU A 187 2.53 0.72 19.83
N GLY A 188 3.25 1.79 20.22
CA GLY A 188 4.66 1.72 20.58
C GLY A 188 5.61 1.53 19.40
N THR A 189 5.19 1.90 18.18
CA THR A 189 6.00 1.76 16.96
C THR A 189 7.32 2.53 17.09
N ALA A 190 8.44 1.80 17.07
CA ALA A 190 9.78 2.34 17.17
C ALA A 190 10.33 2.83 15.82
N LEU A 191 9.91 2.20 14.72
CA LEU A 191 10.28 2.57 13.36
C LEU A 191 9.15 2.31 12.37
N CYS A 192 8.86 3.30 11.53
CA CYS A 192 8.08 3.13 10.31
C CYS A 192 9.01 2.87 9.12
N VAL A 193 8.69 1.87 8.31
CA VAL A 193 9.35 1.60 7.03
C VAL A 193 8.34 1.92 5.93
N GLU A 194 8.61 2.98 5.16
CA GLU A 194 7.83 3.32 3.98
C GLU A 194 8.25 2.45 2.80
N LEU A 195 7.27 1.75 2.24
CA LEU A 195 7.45 0.89 1.08
C LEU A 195 7.49 1.76 -0.19
N PRO A 196 8.13 1.27 -1.26
CA PRO A 196 8.17 1.98 -2.54
C PRO A 196 6.75 2.32 -3.06
N PRO A 197 6.61 3.40 -3.84
CA PRO A 197 7.65 4.32 -4.30
C PRO A 197 7.89 5.52 -3.36
N GLY A 198 9.08 6.10 -3.48
CA GLY A 198 9.40 7.42 -2.94
C GLY A 198 9.55 7.47 -1.42
N ARG A 199 9.31 8.66 -0.87
CA ARG A 199 9.52 8.99 0.55
C ARG A 199 8.42 9.93 1.08
N THR A 200 7.23 9.85 0.50
CA THR A 200 6.12 10.78 0.74
C THR A 200 5.66 10.70 2.19
N LEU A 201 5.40 9.50 2.70
CA LEU A 201 4.94 9.29 4.08
C LEU A 201 6.06 9.57 5.09
N THR A 202 7.31 9.25 4.76
CA THR A 202 8.49 9.57 5.56
C THR A 202 8.63 11.08 5.70
N ALA A 203 8.49 11.84 4.61
CA ALA A 203 8.51 13.30 4.64
C ALA A 203 7.38 13.86 5.53
N LEU A 204 6.14 13.36 5.36
CA LEU A 204 5.00 13.75 6.20
C LEU A 204 5.20 13.44 7.69
N LEU A 205 5.90 12.35 8.02
CA LEU A 205 6.22 12.01 9.42
C LEU A 205 7.31 12.90 10.01
N THR A 206 8.26 13.37 9.19
CA THR A 206 9.35 14.25 9.64
C THR A 206 8.93 15.70 9.84
N GLU A 207 7.90 16.18 9.14
CA GLU A 207 7.40 17.56 9.23
C GLU A 207 6.43 17.79 10.40
N GLY A 208 6.01 16.73 11.11
CA GLY A 208 5.03 16.78 12.20
C GLY A 208 5.61 17.00 13.60
N SER A 209 4.84 17.63 14.49
CA SER A 209 5.22 17.97 15.88
C SER A 209 5.40 16.80 16.83
N ALA A 210 5.02 15.59 16.42
CA ALA A 210 5.28 14.36 17.16
C ALA A 210 5.73 13.28 16.17
N ALA A 211 6.94 13.45 15.65
CA ALA A 211 7.54 12.58 14.64
C ALA A 211 7.71 11.13 15.16
N VAL A 212 7.28 10.17 14.34
CA VAL A 212 7.69 8.76 14.47
C VAL A 212 8.89 8.58 13.56
N ARG A 213 9.94 7.90 14.04
CA ARG A 213 11.11 7.62 13.21
C ARG A 213 10.66 6.83 11.98
N ALA A 214 11.09 7.26 10.80
CA ALA A 214 10.72 6.64 9.54
C ALA A 214 11.92 6.52 8.61
N VAL A 215 11.90 5.49 7.76
CA VAL A 215 12.86 5.27 6.67
C VAL A 215 12.12 4.88 5.40
N SER A 216 12.64 5.30 4.24
CA SER A 216 12.12 4.90 2.94
C SER A 216 13.00 3.83 2.30
N VAL A 217 12.38 2.75 1.81
CA VAL A 217 13.06 1.71 1.03
C VAL A 217 13.60 2.28 -0.29
N GLU A 218 12.84 3.16 -0.97
CA GLU A 218 13.23 3.81 -2.24
C GLU A 218 14.03 5.13 -2.05
N GLU A 219 14.71 5.26 -0.90
CA GLU A 219 15.77 6.24 -0.63
C GLU A 219 17.01 5.57 0.01
N GLN A 220 16.82 4.63 0.95
CA GLN A 220 17.94 3.99 1.67
C GLN A 220 18.47 2.73 1.00
N GLY A 221 17.65 2.03 0.20
CA GLY A 221 17.96 0.68 -0.24
C GLY A 221 17.32 -0.39 0.65
N LEU A 222 17.09 -1.58 0.08
CA LEU A 222 16.41 -2.68 0.76
C LEU A 222 17.19 -3.19 1.98
N ALA A 223 18.50 -3.40 1.82
CA ALA A 223 19.36 -3.97 2.86
C ALA A 223 19.48 -3.05 4.07
N GLU A 224 19.69 -1.75 3.83
CA GLU A 224 19.80 -0.72 4.85
C GLU A 224 18.46 -0.51 5.59
N ALA A 225 17.34 -0.48 4.86
CA ALA A 225 16.01 -0.43 5.48
C ALA A 225 15.73 -1.67 6.34
N ALA A 226 16.17 -2.86 5.89
CA ALA A 226 16.05 -4.09 6.65
C ALA A 226 16.93 -4.12 7.90
N GLU A 227 18.16 -3.60 7.83
CA GLU A 227 19.03 -3.44 9.00
C GLU A 227 18.41 -2.47 10.02
N ALA A 228 17.92 -1.31 9.57
CA ALA A 228 17.23 -0.35 10.42
C ALA A 228 16.00 -0.97 11.10
N ALA A 229 15.23 -1.78 10.36
CA ALA A 229 14.08 -2.51 10.87
C ALA A 229 14.47 -3.56 11.92
N ARG A 230 15.51 -4.36 11.69
CA ARG A 230 16.03 -5.35 12.65
C ARG A 230 16.59 -4.69 13.91
N ALA A 231 17.23 -3.53 13.79
CA ALA A 231 17.72 -2.77 14.95
C ALA A 231 16.60 -2.14 15.79
N ALA A 232 15.41 -1.93 15.20
CA ALA A 232 14.25 -1.36 15.85
C ALA A 232 13.21 -2.40 16.29
N GLY A 233 13.42 -3.69 16.00
CA GLY A 233 12.56 -4.83 16.35
C GLY A 233 13.12 -5.62 17.53
#